data_AF-A0A6I9NMW0-F1
#
_entry.id   AF-A0A6I9NMW0-F1
#
_cell.length_a   1.000
_cell.length_b   1.000
_cell.length_c   1.000
_cell.angle_alpha   90.00
_cell.angle_beta   90.00
_cell.angle_gamma   90.00
#
_symmetry.space_group_name_H-M   'P 1'
#
loop_
_entity.id
_entity.type
_entity.pdbx_description
1 polymer ?
#
loop_
_entity_poly.entity_id
_entity_poly.type
_entity_poly.pdbx_seq_one_letter_code
_entity_poly.pdbx_strand_id
1 'polypeptide(L)'
;MSKWGERMKKVEQLAQSFQLNPLAAQYKPRLWPCQPSSIWKLFPRQSMAVSFAQSCKEAVHVFALEKEKTSLGQRIFLVTSYSELWHYYRTYPQSLMHCYEVIPEGAVCKLYFDLEFHKPSNQGADGKSMVSSLIQ
;
A
#
# COMPACT_ATOMS: atom_id res chain seq x y z
N MET A 1 35.70 -13.26 -21.36
CA MET A 1 34.86 -14.38 -20.87
C MET A 1 35.13 -14.77 -19.40
N SER A 2 36.37 -14.71 -18.88
CA SER A 2 36.72 -15.11 -17.49
C SER A 2 35.94 -14.39 -16.37
N LYS A 3 35.75 -13.06 -16.50
CA LYS A 3 35.14 -12.22 -15.46
C LYS A 3 33.68 -12.56 -15.12
N TRP A 4 32.95 -13.11 -16.10
CA TRP A 4 31.56 -13.56 -15.91
C TRP A 4 31.49 -14.89 -15.17
N GLY A 5 32.36 -15.84 -15.50
CA GLY A 5 32.43 -17.14 -14.81
C GLY A 5 32.79 -16.99 -13.33
N GLU A 6 33.74 -16.14 -13.00
CA GLU A 6 34.10 -15.85 -11.60
C GLU A 6 32.95 -15.21 -10.81
N ARG A 7 32.20 -14.31 -11.45
CA ARG A 7 31.03 -13.68 -10.82
C ARG A 7 29.93 -14.71 -10.55
N MET A 8 29.70 -15.62 -11.49
CA MET A 8 28.70 -16.68 -11.35
C MET A 8 29.08 -17.65 -10.21
N LYS A 9 30.34 -18.06 -10.13
CA LYS A 9 30.86 -18.90 -9.05
C LYS A 9 30.74 -18.24 -7.67
N LYS A 10 31.01 -16.93 -7.58
CA LYS A 10 30.79 -16.16 -6.33
C LYS A 10 29.32 -16.12 -5.92
N VAL A 11 28.40 -15.95 -6.87
CA VAL A 11 26.95 -15.94 -6.60
C VAL A 11 26.49 -17.30 -6.09
N GLU A 12 26.95 -18.39 -6.70
CA GLU A 12 26.64 -19.76 -6.25
C GLU A 12 27.17 -20.05 -4.84
N GLN A 13 28.41 -19.66 -4.55
CA GLN A 13 28.99 -19.82 -3.21
C GLN A 13 28.22 -19.02 -2.15
N LEU A 14 27.81 -17.80 -2.46
CA LEU A 14 26.96 -17.00 -1.58
C LEU A 14 25.61 -17.67 -1.36
N ALA A 15 24.97 -18.19 -2.42
CA ALA A 15 23.70 -18.89 -2.32
C ALA A 15 23.80 -20.14 -1.42
N GLN A 16 24.85 -20.95 -1.57
CA GLN A 16 25.11 -22.10 -0.71
C GLN A 16 25.34 -21.69 0.75
N SER A 17 26.10 -20.62 0.98
CA SER A 17 26.34 -20.07 2.33
C SER A 17 25.03 -19.65 3.01
N PHE A 18 24.13 -18.98 2.28
CA PHE A 18 22.82 -18.59 2.80
C PHE A 18 21.87 -19.78 3.05
N GLN A 19 22.00 -20.85 2.28
CA GLN A 19 21.24 -22.09 2.54
C GLN A 19 21.72 -22.80 3.80
N LEU A 20 23.03 -22.85 4.03
CA LEU A 20 23.63 -23.49 5.21
C LEU A 20 23.47 -22.63 6.47
N ASN A 21 23.49 -21.31 6.32
CA ASN A 21 23.34 -20.34 7.39
C ASN A 21 22.17 -19.42 7.06
N PRO A 22 20.92 -19.88 7.23
CA PRO A 22 19.77 -19.03 6.99
C PRO A 22 19.87 -17.82 7.92
N LEU A 23 19.87 -16.62 7.33
CA LEU A 23 19.78 -15.40 8.13
C LEU A 23 18.50 -15.50 8.95
N ALA A 24 18.62 -15.31 10.27
CA ALA A 24 17.45 -15.22 11.13
C ALA A 24 16.52 -14.16 10.54
N ALA A 25 15.23 -14.49 10.42
CA ALA A 25 14.25 -13.53 9.93
C ALA A 25 14.37 -12.26 10.77
N GLN A 26 14.59 -11.13 10.10
CA GLN A 26 14.73 -9.84 10.78
C GLN A 26 13.56 -9.67 11.75
N TYR A 27 13.86 -9.43 13.03
CA TYR A 27 12.83 -9.22 14.04
C TYR A 27 11.94 -8.05 13.57
N LYS A 28 10.67 -8.34 13.35
CA LYS A 28 9.65 -7.33 13.04
C LYS A 28 8.84 -7.09 14.31
N PRO A 29 9.08 -5.97 15.02
CA PRO A 29 8.30 -5.66 16.22
C PRO A 29 6.82 -5.57 15.84
N ARG A 30 5.98 -6.28 16.58
CA ARG A 30 4.53 -6.14 16.45
C ARG A 30 4.10 -4.83 17.11
N LEU A 31 3.10 -4.17 16.53
CA LEU A 31 2.48 -3.01 17.17
C LEU A 31 1.81 -3.38 18.50
N TRP A 32 1.27 -4.60 18.59
CA TRP A 32 0.65 -5.16 19.79
C TRP A 32 1.02 -6.64 19.98
N PRO A 33 1.22 -7.12 21.23
CA PRO A 33 1.62 -8.52 21.49
C PRO A 33 0.68 -9.58 20.91
N CYS A 34 -0.62 -9.26 20.80
CA CYS A 34 -1.68 -10.14 20.32
C CYS A 34 -1.99 -10.01 18.81
N GLN A 35 -1.30 -9.14 18.06
CA GLN A 35 -1.53 -8.99 16.63
C GLN A 35 -0.64 -9.94 15.79
N PRO A 36 -1.07 -10.30 14.57
CA PRO A 36 -0.21 -11.04 13.64
C PRO A 36 1.04 -10.22 13.28
N SER A 37 2.05 -10.88 12.73
CA SER A 37 3.27 -10.22 12.28
C SER A 37 2.98 -9.11 11.27
N SER A 38 3.67 -7.98 11.43
CA SER A 38 3.52 -6.81 10.57
C SER A 38 3.73 -7.11 9.09
N ILE A 39 2.69 -6.85 8.29
CA ILE A 39 2.73 -6.94 6.83
C ILE A 39 2.83 -5.52 6.31
N TRP A 40 4.02 -5.17 5.83
CA TRP A 40 4.28 -3.90 5.17
C TRP A 40 5.09 -4.16 3.91
N LYS A 41 4.42 -4.32 2.76
CA LYS A 41 5.06 -4.66 1.49
C LYS A 41 4.67 -3.69 0.39
N LEU A 42 5.68 -3.24 -0.37
CA LEU A 42 5.50 -2.32 -1.49
C LEU A 42 5.64 -3.07 -2.82
N PHE A 43 4.80 -2.71 -3.78
CA PHE A 43 4.75 -3.28 -5.11
C PHE A 43 4.70 -2.17 -6.17
N PRO A 44 5.43 -2.33 -7.28
CA PRO A 44 5.42 -1.34 -8.36
C PRO A 44 4.14 -1.38 -9.22
N ARG A 45 3.36 -2.48 -9.17
CA ARG A 45 2.16 -2.68 -9.98
C ARG A 45 0.97 -3.04 -9.10
N GLN A 46 -0.20 -2.48 -9.40
CA GLN A 46 -1.44 -2.74 -8.68
C GLN A 46 -1.80 -4.23 -8.68
N SER A 47 -1.72 -4.87 -9.84
CA SER A 47 -2.05 -6.29 -9.99
C SER A 47 -1.21 -7.18 -9.07
N MET A 48 0.08 -6.88 -8.92
CA MET A 48 0.96 -7.62 -8.00
C MET A 48 0.55 -7.45 -6.55
N ALA A 49 0.19 -6.21 -6.15
CA ALA A 49 -0.27 -5.94 -4.79
C ALA A 49 -1.60 -6.67 -4.50
N VAL A 50 -2.54 -6.63 -5.44
CA VAL A 50 -3.84 -7.31 -5.32
C VAL A 50 -3.65 -8.83 -5.24
N SER A 51 -2.86 -9.44 -6.13
CA SER A 51 -2.58 -10.87 -6.08
C SER A 51 -1.88 -11.27 -4.78
N PHE A 52 -0.97 -10.44 -4.27
CA PHE A 52 -0.34 -10.69 -2.97
C PHE A 52 -1.36 -10.62 -1.82
N ALA A 53 -2.21 -9.59 -1.79
CA ALA A 53 -3.24 -9.45 -0.77
C ALA A 53 -4.22 -10.64 -0.77
N GLN A 54 -4.61 -11.14 -1.95
CA GLN A 54 -5.46 -12.34 -2.10
C GLN A 54 -4.79 -13.63 -1.61
N SER A 55 -3.46 -13.70 -1.65
CA SER A 55 -2.69 -14.85 -1.16
C SER A 55 -2.44 -14.83 0.36
N CYS A 56 -2.67 -13.68 1.01
CA CYS A 56 -2.48 -13.54 2.45
C CYS A 56 -3.60 -14.23 3.23
N LYS A 57 -3.24 -14.82 4.38
CA LYS A 57 -4.23 -15.36 5.33
C LYS A 57 -4.76 -14.27 6.27
N GLU A 58 -3.95 -13.25 6.48
CA GLU A 58 -4.24 -12.09 7.31
C GLU A 58 -5.13 -11.08 6.58
N ALA A 59 -5.94 -10.33 7.33
CA ALA A 59 -6.78 -9.27 6.80
C ALA A 59 -5.93 -8.06 6.37
N VAL A 60 -5.49 -8.05 5.11
CA VAL A 60 -4.70 -6.98 4.49
C VAL A 60 -5.47 -6.29 3.37
N HIS A 61 -5.09 -5.05 3.10
CA HIS A 61 -5.70 -4.18 2.10
C HIS A 61 -4.61 -3.55 1.25
N VAL A 62 -5.01 -3.07 0.06
CA VAL A 62 -4.10 -2.43 -0.90
C VAL A 62 -4.32 -0.92 -0.86
N PHE A 63 -3.23 -0.18 -0.73
CA PHE A 63 -3.20 1.27 -0.75
C PHE A 63 -2.28 1.76 -1.86
N ALA A 64 -2.68 2.78 -2.60
CA ALA A 64 -1.84 3.45 -3.57
C ALA A 64 -1.21 4.70 -2.93
N LEU A 65 0.11 4.79 -2.97
CA LEU A 65 0.87 5.93 -2.48
C LEU A 65 1.39 6.71 -3.68
N GLU A 66 1.03 7.98 -3.77
CA GLU A 66 1.59 8.89 -4.78
C GLU A 66 2.99 9.33 -4.37
N LYS A 67 3.91 9.35 -5.33
CA LYS A 67 5.29 9.77 -5.11
C LYS A 67 5.43 11.27 -5.37
N GLU A 68 5.67 12.05 -4.32
CA GLU A 68 5.83 13.51 -4.37
C GLU A 68 6.91 14.03 -5.35
N LYS A 69 7.91 13.20 -5.70
CA LYS A 69 9.10 13.62 -6.48
C LYS A 69 9.22 12.99 -7.86
N THR A 70 8.17 12.35 -8.37
CA THR A 70 8.16 11.75 -9.71
C THR A 70 7.17 12.45 -10.63
N SER A 71 7.17 12.08 -11.92
CA SER A 71 6.13 12.51 -12.86
C SER A 71 4.73 12.34 -12.25
N LEU A 72 3.84 13.32 -12.45
CA LEU A 72 2.48 13.32 -11.90
C LEU A 72 1.78 11.97 -12.07
N GLY A 73 1.13 11.50 -11.01
CA GLY A 73 0.29 10.30 -11.04
C GLY A 73 1.02 8.95 -10.96
N GLN A 74 2.35 8.93 -10.84
CA GLN A 74 3.03 7.66 -10.56
C GLN A 74 2.76 7.19 -9.12
N ARG A 75 2.23 5.97 -9.00
CA ARG A 75 1.86 5.35 -7.73
C ARG A 75 2.72 4.12 -7.44
N ILE A 76 2.97 3.87 -6.15
CA ILE A 76 3.46 2.59 -5.64
C ILE A 76 2.38 1.99 -4.74
N PHE A 77 2.25 0.67 -4.71
CA PHE A 77 1.15 0.00 -4.02
C PHE A 77 1.65 -0.65 -2.75
N LEU A 78 1.10 -0.24 -1.61
CA LEU A 78 1.37 -0.80 -0.30
C LEU A 78 0.31 -1.86 0.03
N VAL A 79 0.74 -3.00 0.56
CA VAL A 79 -0.13 -4.00 1.17
C VAL A 79 0.16 -4.05 2.66
N THR A 80 -0.86 -3.76 3.46
CA THR A 80 -0.81 -3.77 4.92
C THR A 80 -2.22 -3.86 5.52
N SER A 81 -2.33 -3.98 6.85
CA SER A 81 -3.64 -3.89 7.54
C SER A 81 -4.01 -2.44 7.84
N TYR A 82 -5.29 -2.15 8.07
CA TYR A 82 -5.72 -0.80 8.47
C TYR A 82 -5.07 -0.34 9.78
N SER A 83 -4.91 -1.23 10.77
CA SER A 83 -4.29 -0.89 12.06
C SER A 83 -2.83 -0.48 11.90
N GLU A 84 -2.10 -1.19 11.04
CA GLU A 84 -0.70 -0.87 10.74
C GLU A 84 -0.59 0.44 9.96
N LEU A 85 -1.39 0.58 8.89
CA LEU A 85 -1.44 1.83 8.13
C LEU A 85 -1.71 3.01 9.05
N TRP A 86 -2.74 2.93 9.91
CA TRP A 86 -3.13 4.02 10.79
C TRP A 86 -2.04 4.40 11.79
N HIS A 87 -1.32 3.42 12.33
CA HIS A 87 -0.19 3.68 13.23
C HIS A 87 0.90 4.54 12.56
N TYR A 88 1.32 4.17 11.36
CA TYR A 88 2.35 4.92 10.63
C TYR A 88 1.82 6.23 10.06
N TYR A 89 0.57 6.24 9.57
CA TYR A 89 -0.08 7.43 9.02
C TYR A 89 -0.17 8.56 10.05
N ARG A 90 -0.53 8.24 11.30
CA ARG A 90 -0.58 9.23 12.39
C ARG A 90 0.79 9.78 12.77
N THR A 91 1.83 8.96 12.73
CA THR A 91 3.19 9.34 13.15
C THR A 91 3.93 10.09 12.04
N TYR A 92 3.68 9.76 10.77
CA TYR A 92 4.38 10.30 9.61
C TYR A 92 3.41 10.86 8.56
N PRO A 93 2.61 11.88 8.90
CA PRO A 93 1.52 12.36 8.04
C PRO A 93 2.01 12.90 6.69
N GLN A 94 3.20 13.52 6.64
CA GLN A 94 3.77 14.04 5.40
C GLN A 94 4.10 12.93 4.40
N SER A 95 4.75 11.85 4.87
CA SER A 95 5.21 10.77 3.98
C SER A 95 4.08 9.90 3.43
N LEU A 96 2.89 9.94 4.04
CA LEU A 96 1.73 9.15 3.64
C LEU A 96 0.54 10.03 3.23
N MET A 97 0.75 11.33 3.03
CA MET A 97 -0.32 12.30 2.78
C MET A 97 -1.14 11.96 1.53
N HIS A 98 -0.48 11.46 0.49
CA HIS A 98 -1.11 11.09 -0.78
C HIS A 98 -1.38 9.57 -0.85
N CYS A 99 -2.16 9.08 0.12
CA CYS A 99 -2.55 7.68 0.25
C CYS A 99 -4.00 7.48 -0.18
N TYR A 100 -4.23 6.53 -1.09
CA TYR A 100 -5.55 6.19 -1.62
C TYR A 100 -5.87 4.72 -1.34
N GLU A 101 -7.09 4.44 -0.92
CA GLU A 101 -7.57 3.07 -0.81
C GLU A 101 -7.87 2.51 -2.21
N VAL A 102 -7.40 1.29 -2.48
CA VAL A 102 -7.75 0.56 -3.71
C VAL A 102 -8.96 -0.32 -3.41
N ILE A 103 -10.12 0.03 -3.96
CA ILE A 103 -11.33 -0.80 -3.88
C ILE A 103 -11.17 -1.98 -4.84
N PRO A 104 -11.05 -3.23 -4.34
CA PRO A 104 -10.82 -4.39 -5.21
C PRO A 104 -12.07 -4.71 -6.03
N GLU A 105 -11.85 -5.09 -7.29
CA GLU A 105 -12.92 -5.57 -8.16
C GLU A 105 -13.56 -6.85 -7.58
N GLY A 106 -14.89 -6.92 -7.59
CA GLY A 106 -15.64 -8.06 -7.07
C GLY A 106 -15.69 -8.18 -5.54
N ALA A 107 -15.10 -7.23 -4.80
CA ALA A 107 -15.23 -7.19 -3.34
C ALA A 107 -16.53 -6.52 -2.89
N VAL A 108 -17.06 -6.96 -1.75
CA VAL A 108 -18.15 -6.24 -1.08
C VAL A 108 -17.63 -4.87 -0.63
N CYS A 109 -18.33 -3.81 -1.01
CA CYS A 109 -17.97 -2.44 -0.65
C CYS A 109 -19.18 -1.68 -0.09
N LYS A 110 -18.91 -0.57 0.61
CA LYS A 110 -19.95 0.37 1.01
C LYS A 110 -20.32 1.23 -0.20
N LEU A 111 -21.59 1.62 -0.28
CA LEU A 111 -22.01 2.67 -1.20
C LEU A 111 -21.27 3.97 -0.84
N TYR A 112 -20.58 4.55 -1.82
CA TYR A 112 -19.85 5.81 -1.66
C TYR A 112 -20.16 6.73 -2.84
N PHE A 113 -20.11 8.03 -2.58
CA PHE A 113 -20.28 9.08 -3.58
C PHE A 113 -19.12 10.05 -3.47
N ASP A 114 -18.58 10.44 -4.62
CA ASP A 114 -17.65 11.55 -4.73
C ASP A 114 -18.42 12.74 -5.31
N LEU A 115 -18.54 13.81 -4.53
CA LEU A 115 -19.40 14.95 -4.85
C LEU A 115 -18.55 16.21 -4.98
N GLU A 116 -18.51 16.76 -6.19
CA GLU A 116 -17.76 17.97 -6.49
C GLU A 116 -18.54 18.93 -7.39
N PHE A 117 -18.31 20.22 -7.21
CA PHE A 117 -18.82 21.26 -8.10
C PHE A 117 -17.87 22.46 -8.15
N HIS A 118 -17.82 23.12 -9.29
CA HIS A 118 -16.98 24.31 -9.48
C HIS A 118 -17.60 25.53 -8.79
N LYS A 119 -17.02 25.97 -7.68
CA LYS A 119 -17.58 27.06 -6.84
C LYS A 119 -17.79 28.39 -7.59
N PRO A 120 -16.84 28.92 -8.38
CA PRO A 120 -17.03 30.19 -9.08
C PRO A 120 -18.18 30.20 -10.09
N SER A 121 -18.45 29.04 -10.73
CA SER A 121 -19.59 28.89 -11.66
C SER A 121 -20.94 28.69 -10.96
N ASN A 122 -20.94 28.44 -9.65
CA ASN A 122 -22.12 28.04 -8.88
C ASN A 122 -22.25 28.89 -7.60
N GLN A 123 -22.24 30.22 -7.75
CA GLN A 123 -22.18 31.16 -6.61
C GLN A 123 -23.38 31.05 -5.64
N GLY A 124 -24.52 30.52 -6.10
CA GLY A 124 -25.71 30.28 -5.27
C GLY A 124 -25.89 28.84 -4.81
N ALA A 125 -24.97 27.93 -5.14
CA ALA A 125 -25.09 26.53 -4.74
C ALA A 125 -24.72 26.35 -3.26
N ASP A 126 -25.65 25.83 -2.48
CA ASP A 126 -25.39 25.38 -1.12
C ASP A 126 -25.08 23.88 -1.10
N GLY A 127 -23.80 23.54 -1.04
CA GLY A 127 -23.34 22.16 -1.00
C GLY A 127 -23.91 21.35 0.18
N LYS A 128 -24.20 21.97 1.33
CA LYS A 128 -24.78 21.24 2.48
C LYS A 128 -26.22 20.81 2.18
N SER A 129 -27.02 21.73 1.65
CA SER A 129 -28.39 21.43 1.23
C SER A 129 -28.42 20.39 0.12
N MET A 130 -27.52 20.48 -0.87
CA MET A 130 -27.42 19.50 -1.95
C MET A 130 -27.10 18.09 -1.44
N VAL A 131 -26.14 17.96 -0.51
CA VAL A 131 -25.79 16.66 0.09
C VAL A 131 -26.95 16.13 0.94
N SER A 132 -27.63 17.00 1.69
CA SER A 132 -28.78 16.60 2.51
C SER A 132 -29.92 16.05 1.65
N SER A 133 -30.22 16.70 0.53
CA SER A 133 -31.24 16.25 -0.42
C SER A 133 -30.86 14.96 -1.14
N LEU A 134 -29.58 14.68 -1.37
CA LEU A 134 -29.12 13.44 -1.99
C LEU A 134 -29.26 12.22 -1.06
N ILE A 135 -29.04 12.42 0.25
CA ILE A 135 -29.04 11.35 1.25
C ILE A 135 -30.48 10.98 1.68
N GLN A 136 -31.44 11.90 1.49
CA GLN A 136 -32.83 11.77 1.93
C GLN A 136 -33.61 10.70 1.17
#